data_AF-A0A8S0WC07-F1
#
_entry.id   AF-A0A8S0WC07-F1
#
_cell.length_a   1.000
_cell.length_b   1.000
_cell.length_c   1.000
_cell.angle_alpha   90.00
_cell.angle_beta   90.00
_cell.angle_gamma   90.00
#
_symmetry.space_group_name_H-M   'P 1'
#
loop_
_entity.id
_entity.type
_entity.pdbx_description
1 polymer ?
#
loop_
_entity_poly.entity_id
_entity_poly.type
_entity_poly.pdbx_seq_one_letter_code
_entity_poly.pdbx_strand_id
1 'polypeptide(L)'
;MSKYDDLVKKLKEIFQIDKPELDFGIYRILNARQGEINDYLDNRLKAKVGGSLAASGAANVEGLQKELKEKKAQYRSDGIDPDTVPKIIELRQKIAAYGVGTSEQENAVFTHLLTFFSRYYDKGDFISQRRYKGNTYAIPYAGEEVVLHWANKDQYYTKSGENFSNYAFKLDDGRSVRFRLVTADTAKDNRKDNDKERRFVLIEPQTRILTDDDGDEVEEALLPVAEENGELVLRFEYKAMPKGSKQEDWVAKAVKTVLDNAIVKARWLDLSSREPTEKNPQRTLLEKCLTNYTSKNTADYFIHKDLGRFLRGELDFYIKNEVMHLDDVQNAEKFADIEKNLRLIQTLRAIALDLITFLAQLEDFQLKLWLKKKFVVATHYCITLDRIIKDAPNLLDVIAANQKQWEQWGNLGMLNGKVDLINQAEAGSVDYLKEHPYLMADTALFDAAFKQALLATVDNLDDSLDGLLIHGDNFQALNLLKVRYREQVKCVYIDPPYNAKSSEILYKNEYKHSSWLSLMDSRLAISKNVMTSTTNRK
;
A
#
# COMPACT_ATOMS: atom_id res chain seq x y z
N MET A 1 6.76 -31.30 -0.60
CA MET A 1 7.37 -30.06 -1.14
C MET A 1 8.71 -29.86 -0.46
N SER A 2 9.72 -29.39 -1.18
CA SER A 2 11.02 -29.04 -0.59
C SER A 2 10.88 -27.79 0.26
N LYS A 3 11.72 -27.62 1.30
CA LYS A 3 11.80 -26.37 2.07
C LYS A 3 12.16 -25.16 1.19
N TYR A 4 12.88 -25.42 0.11
CA TYR A 4 13.13 -24.44 -0.93
C TYR A 4 11.84 -23.98 -1.61
N ASP A 5 10.97 -24.91 -1.99
CA ASP A 5 9.71 -24.57 -2.69
C ASP A 5 8.79 -23.74 -1.78
N ASP A 6 8.73 -24.09 -0.49
CA ASP A 6 7.97 -23.33 0.52
C ASP A 6 8.53 -21.90 0.67
N LEU A 7 9.86 -21.74 0.72
CA LEU A 7 10.52 -20.44 0.75
C LEU A 7 10.20 -19.62 -0.51
N VAL A 8 10.36 -20.22 -1.69
CA VAL A 8 10.10 -19.56 -2.98
C VAL A 8 8.64 -19.12 -3.06
N LYS A 9 7.70 -19.97 -2.67
CA LYS A 9 6.27 -19.62 -2.61
C LYS A 9 6.03 -18.42 -1.71
N LYS A 10 6.64 -18.41 -0.52
CA LYS A 10 6.50 -17.28 0.42
C LYS A 10 7.14 -16.01 -0.11
N LEU A 11 8.32 -16.08 -0.72
CA LEU A 11 8.96 -14.92 -1.33
C LEU A 11 8.11 -14.38 -2.48
N LYS A 12 7.55 -15.23 -3.35
CA LYS A 12 6.62 -14.81 -4.42
C LYS A 12 5.39 -14.09 -3.88
N GLU A 13 4.83 -14.55 -2.74
CA GLU A 13 3.74 -13.86 -2.02
C GLU A 13 4.18 -12.49 -1.48
N ILE A 14 5.38 -12.39 -0.90
CA ILE A 14 5.92 -11.14 -0.33
C ILE A 14 6.19 -10.11 -1.44
N PHE A 15 6.83 -10.54 -2.52
CA PHE A 15 7.08 -9.69 -3.68
C PHE A 15 5.81 -9.39 -4.49
N GLN A 16 4.69 -10.05 -4.16
CA GLN A 16 3.41 -9.98 -4.88
C GLN A 16 3.54 -10.25 -6.39
N ILE A 17 4.49 -11.13 -6.76
CA ILE A 17 4.78 -11.51 -8.14
C ILE A 17 3.84 -12.61 -8.63
N ASP A 18 3.10 -13.22 -7.71
CA ASP A 18 1.98 -14.12 -7.98
C ASP A 18 0.75 -13.41 -8.59
N LYS A 19 0.85 -12.09 -8.83
CA LYS A 19 -0.22 -11.23 -9.38
C LYS A 19 0.26 -10.47 -10.62
N PRO A 20 0.69 -11.16 -11.70
CA PRO A 20 1.10 -10.53 -12.96
C PRO A 20 0.03 -9.62 -13.57
N GLU A 21 -1.23 -9.87 -13.23
CA GLU A 21 -2.38 -9.08 -13.65
C GLU A 21 -2.44 -7.63 -13.11
N LEU A 22 -1.49 -7.16 -12.30
CA LEU A 22 -1.48 -5.79 -11.77
C LEU A 22 -0.67 -4.82 -12.67
N ASP A 23 -1.30 -4.15 -13.64
CA ASP A 23 -0.59 -3.19 -14.53
C ASP A 23 -0.72 -1.72 -14.09
N PHE A 24 -0.41 -1.42 -12.82
CA PHE A 24 -0.42 -0.03 -12.31
C PHE A 24 0.65 0.20 -11.23
N GLY A 25 1.06 1.46 -11.06
CA GLY A 25 2.00 1.87 -10.01
C GLY A 25 3.30 1.06 -10.01
N ILE A 26 3.70 0.55 -8.85
CA ILE A 26 4.89 -0.29 -8.69
C ILE A 26 4.80 -1.64 -9.40
N TYR A 27 3.60 -2.19 -9.56
CA TYR A 27 3.40 -3.51 -10.15
C TYR A 27 3.76 -3.54 -11.64
N ARG A 28 3.61 -2.42 -12.34
CA ARG A 28 4.07 -2.29 -13.73
C ARG A 28 5.59 -2.48 -13.87
N ILE A 29 6.37 -2.00 -12.90
CA ILE A 29 7.83 -2.19 -12.87
C ILE A 29 8.18 -3.63 -12.49
N LEU A 30 7.48 -4.18 -11.50
CA LEU A 30 7.65 -5.58 -11.08
C LEU A 30 7.34 -6.55 -12.23
N ASN A 31 6.24 -6.34 -12.94
CA ASN A 31 5.85 -7.14 -14.10
C ASN A 31 6.88 -7.05 -15.22
N ALA A 32 7.43 -5.86 -15.49
CA ALA A 32 8.47 -5.69 -16.51
C ALA A 32 9.75 -6.49 -16.20
N ARG A 33 10.02 -6.79 -14.92
CA ARG A 33 11.17 -7.58 -14.46
C ARG A 33 10.78 -8.96 -13.90
N GLN A 34 9.54 -9.38 -14.05
CA GLN A 34 9.01 -10.59 -13.42
C GLN A 34 9.78 -11.84 -13.83
N GLY A 35 10.18 -11.93 -15.11
CA GLY A 35 11.01 -13.04 -15.60
C GLY A 35 12.36 -13.13 -14.87
N GLU A 36 13.04 -12.01 -14.68
CA GLU A 36 14.32 -11.96 -13.96
C GLU A 36 14.17 -12.32 -12.48
N ILE A 37 13.09 -11.86 -11.85
CA ILE A 37 12.84 -12.14 -10.43
C ILE A 37 12.46 -13.61 -10.24
N ASN A 38 11.61 -14.17 -11.12
CA ASN A 38 11.27 -15.58 -11.08
C ASN A 38 12.51 -16.45 -11.32
N ASP A 39 13.36 -16.13 -12.30
CA ASP A 39 14.63 -16.85 -12.50
C ASP A 39 15.54 -16.76 -11.27
N TYR A 40 15.61 -15.59 -10.63
CA TYR A 40 16.36 -15.44 -9.39
C TYR A 40 15.83 -16.34 -8.27
N LEU A 41 14.51 -16.31 -8.04
CA LEU A 41 13.87 -17.07 -6.95
C LEU A 41 13.84 -18.57 -7.22
N ASP A 42 13.59 -19.00 -8.46
CA ASP A 42 13.41 -20.41 -8.81
C ASP A 42 14.75 -21.12 -9.04
N ASN A 43 15.75 -20.42 -9.62
CA ASN A 43 17.03 -21.04 -10.02
C ASN A 43 18.25 -20.47 -9.28
N ARG A 44 18.44 -19.14 -9.30
CA ARG A 44 19.72 -18.54 -8.82
C ARG A 44 19.86 -18.57 -7.32
N LEU A 45 18.76 -18.47 -6.56
CA LEU A 45 18.78 -18.46 -5.10
C LEU A 45 19.38 -19.77 -4.56
N LYS A 46 18.93 -20.91 -5.06
CA LYS A 46 19.48 -22.23 -4.69
C LYS A 46 20.97 -22.33 -5.03
N ALA A 47 21.35 -21.92 -6.24
CA ALA A 47 22.74 -21.93 -6.67
C ALA A 47 23.62 -21.02 -5.79
N LYS A 48 23.10 -19.87 -5.35
CA LYS A 48 23.82 -18.92 -4.49
C LYS A 48 24.03 -19.47 -3.08
N VAL A 49 23.03 -20.15 -2.51
CA VAL A 49 23.17 -20.84 -1.22
C VAL A 49 24.21 -21.95 -1.31
N GLY A 50 24.11 -22.84 -2.30
CA GLY A 50 25.08 -23.91 -2.50
C GLY A 50 26.49 -23.39 -2.76
N GLY A 51 26.63 -22.34 -3.58
CA GLY A 51 27.90 -21.66 -3.84
C GLY A 51 28.51 -21.00 -2.59
N SER A 52 27.69 -20.35 -1.76
CA SER A 52 28.15 -19.74 -0.50
C SER A 52 28.64 -20.78 0.51
N LEU A 53 27.91 -21.90 0.66
CA LEU A 53 28.32 -23.00 1.54
C LEU A 53 29.59 -23.67 1.02
N ALA A 54 29.70 -23.87 -0.30
CA ALA A 54 30.88 -24.45 -0.94
C ALA A 54 32.11 -23.54 -0.79
N ALA A 55 31.99 -22.24 -1.05
CA ALA A 55 33.08 -21.27 -0.90
C ALA A 55 33.56 -21.17 0.56
N SER A 56 32.63 -21.18 1.51
CA SER A 56 32.97 -21.18 2.96
C SER A 56 33.64 -22.48 3.41
N GLY A 57 33.42 -23.59 2.68
CA GLY A 57 34.12 -24.85 2.89
C GLY A 57 35.47 -24.95 2.21
N ALA A 58 35.64 -24.34 1.04
CA ALA A 58 36.84 -24.48 0.21
C ALA A 58 38.11 -24.03 0.92
N ALA A 59 38.11 -22.88 1.59
CA ALA A 59 39.29 -22.38 2.33
C ALA A 59 39.74 -23.33 3.45
N ASN A 60 38.78 -23.97 4.14
CA ASN A 60 39.06 -24.93 5.22
C ASN A 60 39.50 -26.28 4.67
N VAL A 61 38.91 -26.74 3.55
CA VAL A 61 39.34 -27.94 2.85
C VAL A 61 40.76 -27.78 2.31
N GLU A 62 41.11 -26.60 1.77
CA GLU A 62 42.44 -26.30 1.27
C GLU A 62 43.49 -26.28 2.40
N GLY A 63 43.16 -25.68 3.55
CA GLY A 63 43.98 -25.76 4.77
C GLY A 63 44.20 -27.19 5.25
N LEU A 64 43.14 -28.00 5.33
CA LEU A 64 43.21 -29.41 5.73
C LEU A 64 43.96 -30.28 4.71
N GLN A 65 43.84 -29.99 3.41
CA GLN A 65 44.59 -30.68 2.35
C GLN A 65 46.08 -30.35 2.42
N LYS A 66 46.43 -29.09 2.74
CA LYS A 66 47.81 -28.68 2.97
C LYS A 66 48.40 -29.40 4.19
N GLU A 67 47.68 -29.41 5.32
CA GLU A 67 48.08 -30.14 6.52
C GLU A 67 48.22 -31.64 6.26
N LEU A 68 47.27 -32.26 5.54
CA LEU A 68 47.33 -33.66 5.12
C LEU A 68 48.60 -33.94 4.29
N LYS A 69 48.95 -33.03 3.37
CA LYS A 69 50.14 -33.17 2.51
C LYS A 69 51.43 -33.05 3.33
N GLU A 70 51.52 -32.08 4.22
CA GLU A 70 52.67 -31.86 5.10
C GLU A 70 52.87 -33.05 6.06
N LYS A 71 51.79 -33.51 6.72
CA LYS A 71 51.84 -34.67 7.61
C LYS A 71 52.16 -35.97 6.89
N LYS A 72 51.63 -36.18 5.68
CA LYS A 72 52.02 -37.35 4.85
C LYS A 72 53.50 -37.34 4.50
N ALA A 73 54.07 -36.18 4.18
CA ALA A 73 55.49 -36.05 3.89
C ALA A 73 56.35 -36.34 5.13
N GLN A 74 55.94 -35.82 6.28
CA GLN A 74 56.63 -36.05 7.56
C GLN A 74 56.60 -37.53 7.98
N TYR A 75 55.45 -38.20 7.95
CA TYR A 75 55.40 -39.62 8.32
C TYR A 75 56.20 -40.51 7.36
N ARG A 76 56.25 -40.16 6.07
CA ARG A 76 57.11 -40.85 5.10
C ARG A 76 58.59 -40.66 5.40
N SER A 77 59.03 -39.48 5.81
CA SER A 77 60.44 -39.25 6.20
C SER A 77 60.80 -40.00 7.48
N ASP A 78 59.83 -40.20 8.38
CA ASP A 78 60.00 -40.94 9.63
C ASP A 78 59.92 -42.47 9.45
N GLY A 79 59.75 -42.96 8.21
CA GLY A 79 59.67 -44.39 7.89
C GLY A 79 58.34 -45.05 8.24
N ILE A 80 57.31 -44.27 8.55
CA ILE A 80 55.97 -44.73 8.93
C ILE A 80 55.05 -44.66 7.70
N ASP A 81 54.29 -45.73 7.42
CA ASP A 81 53.28 -45.69 6.36
C ASP A 81 52.15 -44.72 6.74
N PRO A 82 51.99 -43.59 6.03
CA PRO A 82 51.00 -42.57 6.38
C PRO A 82 49.56 -43.10 6.36
N ASP A 83 49.26 -44.12 5.56
CA ASP A 83 47.90 -44.63 5.42
C ASP A 83 47.45 -45.47 6.62
N THR A 84 48.39 -45.86 7.49
CA THR A 84 48.12 -46.55 8.75
C THR A 84 48.04 -45.60 9.96
N VAL A 85 48.43 -44.33 9.78
CA VAL A 85 48.49 -43.36 10.88
C VAL A 85 47.08 -42.83 11.21
N PRO A 86 46.60 -42.95 12.46
CA PRO A 86 45.27 -42.49 12.87
C PRO A 86 44.99 -41.03 12.50
N LYS A 87 46.00 -40.16 12.58
CA LYS A 87 45.88 -38.73 12.26
C LYS A 87 45.63 -38.47 10.77
N ILE A 88 46.22 -39.25 9.87
CA ILE A 88 45.99 -39.15 8.41
C ILE A 88 44.60 -39.65 8.05
N ILE A 89 44.14 -40.73 8.70
CA ILE A 89 42.78 -41.26 8.53
C ILE A 89 41.75 -40.22 9.02
N GLU A 90 42.00 -39.59 10.17
CA GLU A 90 41.15 -38.53 10.73
C GLU A 90 41.05 -37.31 9.80
N LEU A 91 42.18 -36.85 9.23
CA LEU A 91 42.21 -35.74 8.27
C LEU A 91 41.46 -36.08 6.97
N ARG A 92 41.62 -37.31 6.43
CA ARG A 92 40.85 -37.78 5.27
C ARG A 92 39.35 -37.82 5.56
N GLN A 93 38.96 -38.30 6.73
CA GLN A 93 37.55 -38.33 7.16
C GLN A 93 36.98 -36.92 7.32
N LYS A 94 37.73 -35.97 7.89
CA LYS A 94 37.31 -34.55 7.98
C LYS A 94 37.08 -33.93 6.61
N ILE A 95 37.98 -34.18 5.65
CA ILE A 95 37.83 -33.68 4.26
C ILE A 95 36.60 -34.31 3.60
N ALA A 96 36.36 -35.61 3.78
CA ALA A 96 35.19 -36.30 3.22
C ALA A 96 33.87 -35.82 3.84
N ALA A 97 33.85 -35.55 5.14
CA ALA A 97 32.67 -35.06 5.86
C ALA A 97 32.18 -33.69 5.35
N TYR A 98 33.08 -32.85 4.83
CA TYR A 98 32.72 -31.55 4.26
C TYR A 98 31.83 -31.63 3.01
N GLY A 99 31.85 -32.74 2.26
CA GLY A 99 31.02 -32.93 1.07
C GLY A 99 29.61 -33.47 1.34
N VAL A 100 29.39 -34.14 2.49
CA VAL A 100 28.10 -34.76 2.83
C VAL A 100 27.19 -33.81 3.64
N GLY A 101 27.79 -32.89 4.41
CA GLY A 101 27.04 -31.95 5.26
C GLY A 101 26.34 -30.78 4.52
N THR A 102 26.59 -30.60 3.22
CA THR A 102 26.12 -29.42 2.47
C THR A 102 24.60 -29.43 2.27
N SER A 103 23.99 -30.58 1.99
CA SER A 103 22.53 -30.67 1.73
C SER A 103 21.68 -30.41 2.99
N GLU A 104 22.12 -30.87 4.16
CA GLU A 104 21.47 -30.52 5.44
C GLU A 104 21.58 -29.03 5.75
N GLN A 105 22.77 -28.45 5.54
CA GLN A 105 23.00 -27.02 5.76
C GLN A 105 22.17 -26.15 4.81
N GLU A 106 22.05 -26.55 3.54
CA GLU A 106 21.18 -25.88 2.56
C GLU A 106 19.73 -25.86 3.05
N ASN A 107 19.18 -27.01 3.46
CA ASN A 107 17.81 -27.10 3.97
C ASN A 107 17.61 -26.29 5.25
N ALA A 108 18.61 -26.23 6.13
CA ALA A 108 18.56 -25.41 7.34
C ALA A 108 18.55 -23.91 6.99
N VAL A 109 19.38 -23.47 6.04
CA VAL A 109 19.37 -22.07 5.53
C VAL A 109 17.99 -21.72 4.96
N PHE A 110 17.41 -22.58 4.11
CA PHE A 110 16.08 -22.33 3.54
C PHE A 110 14.99 -22.26 4.62
N THR A 111 15.07 -23.13 5.63
CA THR A 111 14.13 -23.13 6.75
C THR A 111 14.21 -21.83 7.54
N HIS A 112 15.41 -21.37 7.90
CA HIS A 112 15.58 -20.10 8.62
C HIS A 112 15.14 -18.89 7.80
N LEU A 113 15.44 -18.85 6.51
CA LEU A 113 14.95 -17.79 5.61
C LEU A 113 13.42 -17.76 5.58
N LEU A 114 12.78 -18.92 5.43
CA LEU A 114 11.33 -19.04 5.39
C LEU A 114 10.71 -18.57 6.71
N THR A 115 11.24 -19.04 7.84
CA THR A 115 10.78 -18.64 9.17
C THR A 115 10.94 -17.15 9.40
N PHE A 116 12.10 -16.57 9.03
CA PHE A 116 12.36 -15.14 9.17
C PHE A 116 11.34 -14.31 8.38
N PHE A 117 11.25 -14.53 7.07
CA PHE A 117 10.36 -13.73 6.22
C PHE A 117 8.87 -13.96 6.53
N SER A 118 8.48 -15.17 6.95
CA SER A 118 7.10 -15.44 7.36
C SER A 118 6.73 -14.77 8.67
N ARG A 119 7.69 -14.58 9.59
CA ARG A 119 7.45 -13.95 10.89
C ARG A 119 7.17 -12.45 10.76
N TYR A 120 7.88 -11.79 9.85
CA TYR A 120 7.84 -10.34 9.72
C TYR A 120 6.93 -9.83 8.60
N TYR A 121 6.29 -10.72 7.84
CA TYR A 121 5.36 -10.35 6.78
C TYR A 121 3.97 -10.98 7.00
N ASP A 122 2.95 -10.13 7.06
CA ASP A 122 1.55 -10.55 7.14
C ASP A 122 0.68 -9.80 6.12
N LYS A 123 0.18 -10.53 5.12
CA LYS A 123 -0.83 -10.06 4.14
C LYS A 123 -0.50 -8.69 3.55
N GLY A 124 0.74 -8.46 3.13
CA GLY A 124 1.18 -7.22 2.49
C GLY A 124 1.91 -6.23 3.40
N ASP A 125 1.90 -6.43 4.72
CA ASP A 125 2.55 -5.50 5.66
C ASP A 125 3.76 -6.16 6.33
N PHE A 126 4.81 -5.35 6.55
CA PHE A 126 5.95 -5.73 7.38
C PHE A 126 5.74 -5.27 8.81
N ILE A 127 5.62 -6.18 9.78
CA ILE A 127 5.29 -5.82 11.16
C ILE A 127 6.36 -6.35 12.11
N SER A 128 6.77 -5.53 13.08
CA SER A 128 7.68 -5.98 14.12
C SER A 128 7.01 -7.02 15.02
N GLN A 129 7.59 -8.22 15.05
CA GLN A 129 7.19 -9.31 15.94
C GLN A 129 8.39 -9.83 16.75
N ARG A 130 9.10 -8.92 17.43
CA ARG A 130 10.20 -9.30 18.33
C ARG A 130 9.69 -10.09 19.53
N ARG A 131 9.84 -11.42 19.48
CA ARG A 131 9.55 -12.31 20.60
C ARG A 131 10.84 -12.71 21.31
N TYR A 132 10.87 -12.59 22.62
CA TYR A 132 11.81 -13.25 23.51
C TYR A 132 11.23 -14.62 23.92
N LYS A 133 12.00 -15.45 24.65
CA LYS A 133 11.58 -16.80 25.10
C LYS A 133 10.11 -16.79 25.61
N GLY A 134 9.25 -17.58 24.97
CA GLY A 134 7.80 -17.62 25.24
C GLY A 134 6.99 -16.61 24.43
N ASN A 135 6.05 -15.91 25.09
CA ASN A 135 5.14 -14.91 24.50
C ASN A 135 5.55 -13.45 24.82
N THR A 136 6.76 -13.21 25.32
CA THR A 136 7.21 -11.88 25.78
C THR A 136 7.77 -11.06 24.63
N TYR A 137 7.30 -9.82 24.45
CA TYR A 137 7.79 -8.92 23.39
C TYR A 137 9.05 -8.13 23.82
N ALA A 138 9.97 -7.89 22.89
CA ALA A 138 11.16 -7.07 23.10
C ALA A 138 11.06 -5.73 22.34
N ILE A 139 11.29 -4.62 23.04
CA ILE A 139 11.26 -3.27 22.46
C ILE A 139 12.69 -2.78 22.25
N PRO A 140 13.04 -2.20 21.08
CA PRO A 140 14.31 -1.51 20.90
C PRO A 140 14.38 -0.31 21.85
N TYR A 141 15.31 -0.34 22.79
CA TYR A 141 15.52 0.65 23.83
C TYR A 141 16.99 1.09 23.82
N ALA A 142 17.26 2.40 23.78
CA ALA A 142 18.62 2.95 23.68
C ALA A 142 19.09 3.64 24.97
N GLY A 143 18.39 3.41 26.10
CA GLY A 143 18.70 4.08 27.37
C GLY A 143 17.88 5.34 27.63
N GLU A 144 16.83 5.61 26.86
CA GLU A 144 15.97 6.78 27.10
C GLU A 144 15.14 6.64 28.39
N GLU A 145 14.83 7.71 29.11
CA GLU A 145 13.98 7.58 30.31
C GLU A 145 12.56 7.08 29.99
N VAL A 146 12.02 7.48 28.83
CA VAL A 146 10.69 7.08 28.35
C VAL A 146 10.76 6.78 26.86
N VAL A 147 10.28 5.59 26.47
CA VAL A 147 10.13 5.20 25.06
C VAL A 147 8.69 4.86 24.77
N LEU A 148 8.06 5.64 23.89
CA LEU A 148 6.77 5.28 23.30
C LEU A 148 6.99 4.42 22.06
N HIS A 149 6.44 3.20 22.07
CA HIS A 149 6.59 2.23 21.00
C HIS A 149 5.25 1.57 20.65
N TRP A 150 5.03 1.36 19.36
CA TRP A 150 3.92 0.59 18.80
C TRP A 150 4.37 -0.09 17.51
N ALA A 151 3.70 -1.16 17.10
CA ALA A 151 4.18 -2.08 16.07
C ALA A 151 4.37 -1.43 14.68
N ASN A 152 3.55 -0.44 14.35
CA ASN A 152 3.55 0.23 13.03
C ASN A 152 4.19 1.64 13.06
N LYS A 153 4.96 1.98 14.12
CA LYS A 153 5.56 3.31 14.33
C LYS A 153 6.33 3.85 13.14
N ASP A 154 7.11 2.99 12.51
CA ASP A 154 7.96 3.36 11.38
C ASP A 154 7.25 3.19 10.02
N GLN A 155 5.92 3.29 10.01
CA GLN A 155 5.11 3.08 8.81
C GLN A 155 4.11 4.20 8.61
N TYR A 156 3.74 4.45 7.35
CA TYR A 156 2.60 5.27 6.98
C TYR A 156 1.37 4.40 6.87
N TYR A 157 0.30 4.78 7.56
CA TYR A 157 -1.02 4.20 7.33
C TYR A 157 -1.60 4.75 6.04
N THR A 158 -2.02 3.84 5.14
CA THR A 158 -2.69 4.19 3.89
C THR A 158 -4.06 3.53 3.83
N LYS A 159 -5.09 4.35 3.60
CA LYS A 159 -6.45 3.86 3.43
C LYS A 159 -6.61 3.30 2.01
N SER A 160 -7.10 2.08 1.90
CA SER A 160 -7.17 1.36 0.62
C SER A 160 -8.12 1.99 -0.41
N GLY A 161 -9.11 2.77 0.05
CA GLY A 161 -10.14 3.36 -0.82
C GLY A 161 -9.70 4.51 -1.72
N GLU A 162 -8.52 5.11 -1.50
CA GLU A 162 -8.14 6.38 -2.16
C GLU A 162 -7.14 6.23 -3.31
N ASN A 163 -6.47 5.07 -3.45
CA ASN A 163 -5.32 4.93 -4.36
C ASN A 163 -5.53 4.00 -5.57
N PHE A 164 -6.62 3.24 -5.66
CA PHE A 164 -6.80 2.22 -6.71
C PHE A 164 -8.13 2.34 -7.47
N SER A 165 -8.43 3.53 -7.98
CA SER A 165 -9.60 3.77 -8.85
C SER A 165 -9.56 2.97 -10.16
N ASN A 166 -8.38 2.51 -10.59
CA ASN A 166 -8.18 1.77 -11.82
C ASN A 166 -7.32 0.52 -11.57
N TYR A 167 -7.85 -0.66 -11.91
CA TYR A 167 -7.13 -1.94 -11.94
C TYR A 167 -7.14 -2.44 -13.38
N ALA A 168 -6.01 -2.85 -13.94
CA ALA A 168 -5.96 -3.35 -15.32
C ALA A 168 -5.06 -4.57 -15.42
N PHE A 169 -5.47 -5.54 -16.24
CA PHE A 169 -4.73 -6.75 -16.53
C PHE A 169 -4.78 -7.11 -18.02
N LYS A 170 -3.79 -7.88 -18.48
CA LYS A 170 -3.70 -8.31 -19.88
C LYS A 170 -3.99 -9.80 -20.01
N LEU A 171 -4.61 -10.15 -21.13
CA LEU A 171 -4.77 -11.53 -21.59
C LEU A 171 -3.51 -11.97 -22.34
N ASP A 172 -3.37 -13.29 -22.56
CA ASP A 172 -2.20 -13.89 -23.22
C ASP A 172 -1.97 -13.38 -24.64
N ASP A 173 -3.02 -12.92 -25.31
CA ASP A 173 -2.97 -12.34 -26.65
C ASP A 173 -2.71 -10.81 -26.66
N GLY A 174 -2.46 -10.22 -25.50
CA GLY A 174 -2.10 -8.81 -25.34
C GLY A 174 -3.28 -7.85 -25.17
N ARG A 175 -4.53 -8.33 -25.25
CA ARG A 175 -5.71 -7.49 -24.98
C ARG A 175 -5.80 -7.11 -23.50
N SER A 176 -6.29 -5.91 -23.21
CA SER A 176 -6.35 -5.36 -21.85
C SER A 176 -7.78 -5.28 -21.33
N VAL A 177 -7.95 -5.62 -20.05
CA VAL A 177 -9.20 -5.52 -19.30
C VAL A 177 -8.97 -4.61 -18.11
N ARG A 178 -9.83 -3.61 -17.93
CA ARG A 178 -9.70 -2.54 -16.97
C ARG A 178 -10.94 -2.45 -16.09
N PHE A 179 -10.76 -2.46 -14.78
CA PHE A 179 -11.80 -2.16 -13.80
C PHE A 179 -11.66 -0.70 -13.39
N ARG A 180 -12.77 0.04 -13.46
CA ARG A 180 -12.82 1.48 -13.16
C ARG A 180 -13.87 1.76 -12.09
N LEU A 181 -13.47 2.46 -11.04
CA LEU A 181 -14.41 2.97 -10.04
C LEU A 181 -15.00 4.30 -10.52
N VAL A 182 -16.32 4.34 -10.74
CA VAL A 182 -17.03 5.52 -11.29
C VAL A 182 -17.31 6.57 -10.23
N THR A 183 -17.61 6.10 -9.02
CA THR A 183 -17.80 6.91 -7.83
C THR A 183 -17.18 6.19 -6.66
N ALA A 184 -16.13 6.80 -6.11
CA ALA A 184 -15.81 6.61 -4.71
C ALA A 184 -16.79 7.51 -3.96
N ASP A 185 -17.96 6.98 -3.63
CA ASP A 185 -18.62 7.47 -2.43
C ASP A 185 -17.74 6.95 -1.26
N THR A 186 -16.56 7.52 -1.07
CA THR A 186 -15.89 7.44 0.22
C THR A 186 -16.84 8.14 1.15
N ALA A 187 -17.28 7.49 2.22
CA ALA A 187 -18.20 8.06 3.21
C ALA A 187 -17.90 9.54 3.42
N LYS A 188 -18.69 10.41 2.77
CA LYS A 188 -18.74 11.82 3.07
C LYS A 188 -19.34 11.85 4.47
N ASP A 189 -18.53 12.27 5.42
CA ASP A 189 -18.84 12.41 6.83
C ASP A 189 -18.71 11.14 7.69
N ASN A 190 -18.28 11.38 8.94
CA ASN A 190 -18.33 10.51 10.11
C ASN A 190 -19.78 10.08 10.48
N ARG A 191 -20.67 9.85 9.52
CA ARG A 191 -22.00 9.29 9.78
C ARG A 191 -21.87 7.79 10.01
N LYS A 192 -22.29 7.37 11.20
CA LYS A 192 -22.50 5.98 11.61
C LYS A 192 -23.44 5.26 10.63
N ASP A 193 -22.88 4.55 9.67
CA ASP A 193 -23.57 3.48 8.94
C ASP A 193 -23.45 2.17 9.75
N ASN A 194 -23.93 2.16 11.01
CA ASN A 194 -23.83 0.99 11.89
C ASN A 194 -24.58 -0.26 11.37
N ASP A 195 -25.49 -0.06 10.42
CA ASP A 195 -26.37 -1.08 9.83
C ASP A 195 -26.13 -1.31 8.32
N LYS A 196 -25.06 -0.73 7.75
CA LYS A 196 -24.70 -0.91 6.34
C LYS A 196 -23.22 -1.20 6.19
N GLU A 197 -22.88 -2.06 5.25
CA GLU A 197 -21.50 -2.38 4.88
C GLU A 197 -21.26 -1.96 3.43
N ARG A 198 -20.22 -1.16 3.18
CA ARG A 198 -19.88 -0.78 1.80
C ARG A 198 -19.27 -1.96 1.04
N ARG A 199 -19.69 -2.14 -0.21
CA ARG A 199 -19.24 -3.22 -1.10
C ARG A 199 -18.99 -2.68 -2.50
N PHE A 200 -18.08 -3.34 -3.20
CA PHE A 200 -17.88 -3.11 -4.63
C PHE A 200 -18.97 -3.84 -5.40
N VAL A 201 -19.72 -3.07 -6.18
CA VAL A 201 -20.83 -3.56 -7.00
C VAL A 201 -20.64 -3.04 -8.43
N LEU A 202 -20.90 -3.89 -9.43
CA LEU A 202 -20.91 -3.46 -10.83
C LEU A 202 -21.99 -2.39 -11.01
N ILE A 203 -21.70 -1.31 -11.74
CA ILE A 203 -22.67 -0.21 -11.88
C ILE A 203 -23.94 -0.67 -12.61
N GLU A 204 -25.03 0.05 -12.40
CA GLU A 204 -26.17 0.00 -13.32
C GLU A 204 -25.94 1.03 -14.43
N PRO A 205 -26.46 0.79 -15.66
CA PRO A 205 -26.39 1.78 -16.73
C PRO A 205 -26.93 3.13 -16.24
N GLN A 206 -26.11 4.17 -16.29
CA GLN A 206 -26.47 5.51 -15.84
C GLN A 206 -25.81 6.56 -16.72
N THR A 207 -26.40 7.75 -16.77
CA THR A 207 -25.87 8.85 -17.56
C THR A 207 -25.29 9.90 -16.62
N ARG A 208 -24.08 10.39 -16.93
CA ARG A 208 -23.39 11.39 -16.12
C ARG A 208 -22.98 12.57 -17.00
N ILE A 209 -23.31 13.77 -16.54
CA ILE A 209 -22.83 15.00 -17.14
C ILE A 209 -21.41 15.24 -16.60
N LEU A 210 -20.42 15.27 -17.50
CA LEU A 210 -19.04 15.63 -17.21
C LEU A 210 -18.77 17.01 -17.79
N THR A 211 -18.04 17.83 -17.05
CA THR A 211 -17.51 19.09 -17.56
C THR A 211 -16.13 18.81 -18.15
N ASP A 212 -15.92 19.12 -19.42
CA ASP A 212 -14.63 18.97 -20.08
C ASP A 212 -13.63 20.07 -19.67
N ASP A 213 -12.41 20.01 -20.22
CA ASP A 213 -11.32 20.94 -19.90
C ASP A 213 -11.65 22.40 -20.32
N ASP A 214 -12.62 22.58 -21.23
CA ASP A 214 -13.07 23.88 -21.73
C ASP A 214 -14.30 24.42 -20.97
N GLY A 215 -14.89 23.60 -20.09
CA GLY A 215 -16.03 23.98 -19.26
C GLY A 215 -17.39 23.54 -19.82
N ASP A 216 -17.41 22.76 -20.90
CA ASP A 216 -18.63 22.31 -21.56
C ASP A 216 -19.16 21.01 -20.94
N GLU A 217 -20.49 20.92 -20.84
CA GLU A 217 -21.19 19.77 -20.27
C GLU A 217 -21.40 18.67 -21.32
N VAL A 218 -20.61 17.60 -21.21
CA VAL A 218 -20.72 16.41 -22.04
C VAL A 218 -21.49 15.32 -21.29
N GLU A 219 -22.56 14.83 -21.90
CA GLU A 219 -23.35 13.73 -21.37
C GLU A 219 -22.67 12.38 -21.71
N GLU A 220 -22.03 11.74 -20.72
CA GLU A 220 -21.40 10.42 -20.88
C GLU A 220 -22.33 9.31 -20.34
N ALA A 221 -22.71 8.38 -21.23
CA ALA A 221 -23.42 7.16 -20.84
C ALA A 221 -22.43 6.15 -20.24
N LEU A 222 -22.59 5.83 -18.97
CA LEU A 222 -21.74 4.90 -18.22
C LEU A 222 -22.39 3.52 -18.18
N LEU A 223 -21.82 2.59 -18.97
CA LEU A 223 -22.24 1.20 -19.00
C LEU A 223 -21.39 0.31 -18.07
N PRO A 224 -21.97 -0.72 -17.44
CA PRO A 224 -21.22 -1.66 -16.59
C PRO A 224 -20.09 -2.38 -17.30
N VAL A 225 -20.28 -2.67 -18.59
CA VAL A 225 -19.34 -3.35 -19.47
C VAL A 225 -19.31 -2.56 -20.77
N ALA A 226 -18.14 -2.03 -21.12
CA ALA A 226 -17.92 -1.30 -22.37
C ALA A 226 -16.58 -1.72 -22.98
N GLU A 227 -16.43 -1.56 -24.29
CA GLU A 227 -15.13 -1.64 -24.95
C GLU A 227 -14.70 -0.23 -25.37
N GLU A 228 -13.58 0.25 -24.84
CA GLU A 228 -13.06 1.60 -25.06
C GLU A 228 -11.61 1.51 -25.49
N ASN A 229 -11.29 2.12 -26.64
CA ASN A 229 -9.93 2.12 -27.19
C ASN A 229 -9.29 0.72 -27.32
N GLY A 230 -10.11 -0.31 -27.58
CA GLY A 230 -9.67 -1.71 -27.69
C GLY A 230 -9.45 -2.43 -26.35
N GLU A 231 -9.80 -1.80 -25.23
CA GLU A 231 -9.78 -2.40 -23.89
C GLU A 231 -11.20 -2.67 -23.37
N LEU A 232 -11.39 -3.77 -22.64
CA LEU A 232 -12.66 -4.04 -21.95
C LEU A 232 -12.70 -3.27 -20.63
N VAL A 233 -13.61 -2.31 -20.49
CA VAL A 233 -13.80 -1.50 -19.29
C VAL A 233 -14.99 -2.03 -18.49
N LEU A 234 -14.73 -2.48 -17.26
CA LEU A 234 -15.74 -2.87 -16.28
C LEU A 234 -15.87 -1.78 -15.22
N ARG A 235 -17.07 -1.19 -15.11
CA ARG A 235 -17.31 -0.05 -14.21
C ARG A 235 -17.95 -0.52 -12.90
N PHE A 236 -17.42 -0.05 -11.77
CA PHE A 236 -17.87 -0.38 -10.43
C PHE A 236 -18.24 0.88 -9.62
N GLU A 237 -19.06 0.66 -8.59
CA GLU A 237 -19.46 1.58 -7.53
C GLU A 237 -19.05 1.02 -6.17
N TYR A 238 -18.65 1.90 -5.25
CA TYR A 238 -18.43 1.53 -3.84
C TYR A 238 -19.55 2.10 -2.98
N LYS A 239 -20.63 1.33 -2.78
CA LYS A 239 -21.86 1.80 -2.15
C LYS A 239 -22.26 1.00 -0.91
N ALA A 240 -23.02 1.64 -0.03
CA ALA A 240 -23.52 1.07 1.22
C ALA A 240 -24.60 0.01 0.96
N MET A 241 -24.36 -1.22 1.45
CA MET A 241 -25.23 -2.37 1.29
C MET A 241 -25.77 -2.84 2.65
N PRO A 242 -26.87 -3.62 2.69
CA PRO A 242 -27.40 -4.15 3.94
C PRO A 242 -26.34 -4.98 4.70
N LYS A 243 -26.29 -4.82 6.03
CA LYS A 243 -25.39 -5.56 6.92
C LYS A 243 -25.50 -7.08 6.71
N GLY A 244 -24.36 -7.75 6.58
CA GLY A 244 -24.29 -9.19 6.29
C GLY A 244 -24.12 -9.52 4.80
N SER A 245 -24.16 -8.52 3.92
CA SER A 245 -23.82 -8.69 2.50
C SER A 245 -22.36 -9.11 2.36
N LYS A 246 -22.07 -10.24 1.72
CA LYS A 246 -20.69 -10.69 1.48
C LYS A 246 -20.17 -10.14 0.15
N GLN A 247 -18.92 -9.69 0.12
CA GLN A 247 -18.28 -9.23 -1.12
C GLN A 247 -18.20 -10.34 -2.17
N GLU A 248 -18.04 -11.60 -1.73
CA GLU A 248 -17.99 -12.80 -2.57
C GLU A 248 -19.25 -12.97 -3.42
N ASP A 249 -20.44 -12.69 -2.86
CA ASP A 249 -21.72 -12.80 -3.58
C ASP A 249 -21.81 -11.75 -4.71
N TRP A 250 -21.31 -10.54 -4.46
CA TRP A 250 -21.27 -9.46 -5.45
C TRP A 250 -20.24 -9.72 -6.54
N VAL A 251 -19.10 -10.33 -6.20
CA VAL A 251 -18.12 -10.81 -7.18
C VAL A 251 -18.76 -11.87 -8.07
N ALA A 252 -19.44 -12.87 -7.49
CA ALA A 252 -20.13 -13.92 -8.26
C ALA A 252 -21.21 -13.33 -9.21
N LYS A 253 -22.00 -12.37 -8.72
CA LYS A 253 -22.99 -11.65 -9.55
C LYS A 253 -22.33 -10.86 -10.69
N ALA A 254 -21.22 -10.18 -10.42
CA ALA A 254 -20.47 -9.44 -11.43
C ALA A 254 -19.88 -10.38 -12.48
N VAL A 255 -19.24 -11.48 -12.08
CA VAL A 255 -18.71 -12.50 -12.99
C VAL A 255 -19.80 -13.00 -13.94
N LYS A 256 -20.97 -13.38 -13.40
CA LYS A 256 -22.11 -13.84 -14.22
C LYS A 256 -22.55 -12.75 -15.22
N THR A 257 -22.76 -11.53 -14.74
CA THR A 257 -23.24 -10.41 -15.57
C THR A 257 -22.27 -10.07 -16.70
N VAL A 258 -20.98 -10.07 -16.40
CA VAL A 258 -19.91 -9.75 -17.37
C VAL A 258 -19.76 -10.88 -18.39
N LEU A 259 -19.70 -12.14 -17.97
CA LEU A 259 -19.60 -13.27 -18.89
C LEU A 259 -20.86 -13.46 -19.74
N ASP A 260 -22.02 -13.00 -19.26
CA ASP A 260 -23.26 -13.04 -20.04
C ASP A 260 -23.39 -11.92 -21.08
N ASN A 261 -22.56 -10.87 -20.99
CA ASN A 261 -22.60 -9.71 -21.87
C ASN A 261 -22.21 -10.08 -23.32
N ALA A 262 -22.92 -9.48 -24.30
CA ALA A 262 -22.71 -9.75 -25.72
C ALA A 262 -21.28 -9.41 -26.21
N ILE A 263 -20.71 -8.29 -25.75
CA ILE A 263 -19.32 -7.88 -26.09
C ILE A 263 -18.33 -8.94 -25.61
N VAL A 264 -18.53 -9.41 -24.38
CA VAL A 264 -17.65 -10.41 -23.75
C VAL A 264 -17.77 -11.78 -24.43
N LYS A 265 -19.00 -12.23 -24.74
CA LYS A 265 -19.23 -13.47 -25.49
C LYS A 265 -18.64 -13.44 -26.90
N ALA A 266 -18.64 -12.28 -27.55
CA ALA A 266 -18.14 -12.16 -28.92
C ALA A 266 -16.61 -12.17 -28.99
N ARG A 267 -15.94 -11.51 -28.04
CA ARG A 267 -14.49 -11.27 -28.14
C ARG A 267 -13.70 -11.70 -26.92
N TRP A 268 -14.22 -11.63 -25.70
CA TRP A 268 -13.45 -11.76 -24.45
C TRP A 268 -13.66 -13.08 -23.69
N LEU A 269 -13.84 -14.19 -24.41
CA LEU A 269 -14.13 -15.52 -23.84
C LEU A 269 -13.03 -16.04 -22.90
N ASP A 270 -11.78 -15.61 -23.07
CA ASP A 270 -10.64 -16.02 -22.23
C ASP A 270 -10.81 -15.63 -20.76
N LEU A 271 -11.70 -14.68 -20.46
CA LEU A 271 -12.11 -14.36 -19.09
C LEU A 271 -12.75 -15.54 -18.35
N SER A 272 -13.27 -16.53 -19.08
CA SER A 272 -13.84 -17.76 -18.55
C SER A 272 -12.81 -18.89 -18.36
N SER A 273 -11.53 -18.66 -18.71
CA SER A 273 -10.45 -19.64 -18.50
C SER A 273 -10.35 -20.05 -17.02
N ARG A 274 -10.04 -21.32 -16.79
CA ARG A 274 -10.01 -21.90 -15.44
C ARG A 274 -8.71 -21.56 -14.71
N GLU A 275 -8.87 -20.99 -13.52
CA GLU A 275 -7.81 -20.64 -12.57
C GLU A 275 -8.14 -21.27 -11.19
N PRO A 276 -8.10 -22.62 -11.10
CA PRO A 276 -8.58 -23.34 -9.93
C PRO A 276 -7.76 -23.03 -8.67
N THR A 277 -8.44 -23.07 -7.53
CA THR A 277 -7.81 -23.04 -6.19
C THR A 277 -8.26 -24.28 -5.41
N GLU A 278 -7.54 -24.63 -4.34
CA GLU A 278 -7.93 -25.73 -3.45
C GLU A 278 -9.37 -25.59 -2.92
N LYS A 279 -9.85 -24.34 -2.76
CA LYS A 279 -11.20 -24.03 -2.27
C LYS A 279 -12.25 -23.88 -3.36
N ASN A 280 -11.86 -23.46 -4.58
CA ASN A 280 -12.76 -23.29 -5.73
C ASN A 280 -12.09 -23.83 -7.00
N PRO A 281 -12.37 -25.08 -7.40
CA PRO A 281 -11.83 -25.69 -8.62
C PRO A 281 -12.41 -25.13 -9.93
N GLN A 282 -13.53 -24.41 -9.87
CA GLN A 282 -14.20 -23.82 -11.04
C GLN A 282 -13.96 -22.32 -11.18
N ARG A 283 -13.08 -21.76 -10.35
CA ARG A 283 -12.74 -20.34 -10.37
C ARG A 283 -12.26 -19.94 -11.76
N THR A 284 -12.81 -18.85 -12.28
CA THR A 284 -12.42 -18.29 -13.58
C THR A 284 -11.33 -17.22 -13.42
N LEU A 285 -10.63 -16.89 -14.50
CA LEU A 285 -9.68 -15.77 -14.54
C LEU A 285 -10.35 -14.45 -14.13
N LEU A 286 -11.57 -14.19 -14.60
CA LEU A 286 -12.33 -13.01 -14.21
C LEU A 286 -12.65 -12.98 -12.71
N GLU A 287 -13.09 -14.11 -12.14
CA GLU A 287 -13.36 -14.22 -10.70
C GLU A 287 -12.08 -14.00 -9.89
N LYS A 288 -10.94 -14.51 -10.36
CA LYS A 288 -9.63 -14.26 -9.75
C LYS A 288 -9.31 -12.77 -9.70
N CYS A 289 -9.41 -12.09 -10.84
CA CYS A 289 -9.10 -10.67 -10.95
C CYS A 289 -10.08 -9.82 -10.12
N LEU A 290 -11.38 -10.12 -10.13
CA LEU A 290 -12.38 -9.38 -9.36
C LEU A 290 -12.22 -9.59 -7.85
N THR A 291 -11.91 -10.80 -7.40
CA THR A 291 -11.62 -11.07 -5.99
C THR A 291 -10.36 -10.32 -5.54
N ASN A 292 -9.32 -10.31 -6.38
CA ASN A 292 -8.08 -9.56 -6.10
C ASN A 292 -8.34 -8.05 -6.06
N TYR A 293 -9.11 -7.51 -6.99
CA TYR A 293 -9.48 -6.09 -7.04
C TYR A 293 -10.28 -5.67 -5.81
N THR A 294 -11.32 -6.42 -5.46
CA THR A 294 -12.20 -6.08 -4.34
C THR A 294 -11.50 -6.25 -3.00
N SER A 295 -10.75 -7.34 -2.79
CA SER A 295 -10.00 -7.57 -1.53
C SER A 295 -8.93 -6.50 -1.25
N LYS A 296 -8.17 -6.08 -2.28
CA LYS A 296 -7.15 -5.03 -2.13
C LYS A 296 -7.73 -3.67 -1.78
N ASN A 297 -8.93 -3.36 -2.24
CA ASN A 297 -9.59 -2.10 -1.92
C ASN A 297 -10.31 -2.11 -0.55
N THR A 298 -10.49 -3.28 0.06
CA THR A 298 -11.13 -3.42 1.38
C THR A 298 -10.17 -3.55 2.57
N ALA A 299 -8.85 -3.58 2.34
CA ALA A 299 -7.86 -3.74 3.40
C ALA A 299 -6.84 -2.60 3.37
N ASP A 300 -6.83 -1.80 4.44
CA ASP A 300 -5.78 -0.81 4.67
C ASP A 300 -4.41 -1.48 4.70
N TYR A 301 -3.39 -0.74 4.28
CA TYR A 301 -2.02 -1.24 4.22
C TYR A 301 -1.03 -0.20 4.75
N PHE A 302 0.15 -0.68 5.08
CA PHE A 302 1.24 0.12 5.60
C PHE A 302 2.38 0.21 4.60
N ILE A 303 2.98 1.40 4.53
CA ILE A 303 4.22 1.63 3.79
C ILE A 303 5.31 1.94 4.79
N HIS A 304 6.37 1.13 4.83
CA HIS A 304 7.48 1.32 5.75
C HIS A 304 8.31 2.56 5.36
N LYS A 305 8.71 3.36 6.36
CA LYS A 305 9.54 4.56 6.19
C LYS A 305 10.99 4.21 5.83
N ASP A 306 11.51 3.09 6.36
CA ASP A 306 12.83 2.50 6.04
C ASP A 306 12.80 0.97 6.25
N LEU A 307 12.28 0.21 5.28
CA LEU A 307 12.13 -1.25 5.40
C LEU A 307 13.49 -1.95 5.54
N GLY A 308 14.48 -1.46 4.81
CA GLY A 308 15.82 -2.05 4.79
C GLY A 308 16.48 -2.02 6.15
N ARG A 309 16.44 -0.88 6.86
CA ARG A 309 16.96 -0.79 8.23
C ARG A 309 16.19 -1.69 9.18
N PHE A 310 14.86 -1.70 9.08
CA PHE A 310 14.01 -2.53 9.92
C PHE A 310 14.36 -4.02 9.79
N LEU A 311 14.29 -4.58 8.58
CA LEU A 311 14.56 -6.00 8.37
C LEU A 311 16.01 -6.39 8.70
N ARG A 312 17.00 -5.50 8.50
CA ARG A 312 18.39 -5.77 8.93
C ARG A 312 18.50 -5.87 10.46
N GLY A 313 17.83 -4.98 11.18
CA GLY A 313 17.76 -5.05 12.64
C GLY A 313 17.04 -6.29 13.15
N GLU A 314 15.93 -6.66 12.51
CA GLU A 314 15.21 -7.91 12.81
C GLU A 314 16.03 -9.15 12.48
N LEU A 315 16.80 -9.14 11.38
CA LEU A 315 17.68 -10.26 11.01
C LEU A 315 18.79 -10.45 12.05
N ASP A 316 19.42 -9.38 12.50
CA ASP A 316 20.45 -9.44 13.55
C ASP A 316 19.86 -9.97 14.86
N PHE A 317 18.63 -9.58 15.22
CA PHE A 317 17.93 -10.12 16.39
C PHE A 317 17.58 -11.60 16.21
N TYR A 318 17.05 -11.98 15.05
CA TYR A 318 16.69 -13.36 14.72
C TYR A 318 17.90 -14.29 14.80
N ILE A 319 19.02 -13.91 14.17
CA ILE A 319 20.26 -14.71 14.20
C ILE A 319 20.73 -14.93 15.64
N LYS A 320 20.72 -13.88 16.48
CA LYS A 320 21.18 -13.97 17.87
C LYS A 320 20.32 -14.83 18.77
N ASN A 321 19.01 -14.92 18.52
CA ASN A 321 18.06 -15.59 19.42
C ASN A 321 17.61 -16.98 18.92
N GLU A 322 17.56 -17.18 17.60
CA GLU A 322 16.90 -18.34 16.97
C GLU A 322 17.86 -19.22 16.17
N VAL A 323 19.08 -18.74 15.91
CA VAL A 323 20.09 -19.45 15.11
C VAL A 323 21.36 -19.69 15.91
N MET A 324 21.77 -18.72 16.72
CA MET A 324 22.96 -18.80 17.56
C MET A 324 22.58 -19.20 18.98
N HIS A 325 22.79 -20.46 19.35
CA HIS A 325 22.63 -20.93 20.73
C HIS A 325 23.98 -21.05 21.41
N LEU A 326 24.15 -20.38 22.56
CA LEU A 326 25.37 -20.44 23.36
C LEU A 326 25.69 -21.86 23.85
N ASP A 327 24.64 -22.64 24.16
CA ASP A 327 24.77 -24.02 24.59
C ASP A 327 25.39 -24.91 23.51
N ASP A 328 25.11 -24.65 22.22
CA ASP A 328 25.71 -25.38 21.11
C ASP A 328 27.22 -25.10 21.00
N VAL A 329 27.67 -23.91 21.42
CA VAL A 329 29.10 -23.56 21.45
C VAL A 329 29.78 -24.17 22.67
N GLN A 330 29.12 -24.13 23.83
CA GLN A 330 29.66 -24.62 25.09
C GLN A 330 29.73 -26.15 25.16
N ASN A 331 28.73 -26.84 24.59
CA ASN A 331 28.62 -28.30 24.62
C ASN A 331 29.18 -28.98 23.36
N ALA A 332 29.76 -28.21 22.42
CA ALA A 332 30.37 -28.78 21.23
C ALA A 332 31.58 -29.66 21.61
N GLU A 333 31.47 -30.96 21.35
CA GLU A 333 32.58 -31.91 21.53
C GLU A 333 33.71 -31.66 20.52
N LYS A 334 33.39 -31.10 19.35
CA LYS A 334 34.33 -30.85 18.25
C LYS A 334 34.18 -29.43 17.73
N PHE A 335 35.32 -28.76 17.51
CA PHE A 335 35.35 -27.43 16.89
C PHE A 335 34.70 -27.39 15.48
N ALA A 336 34.72 -28.51 14.76
CA ALA A 336 34.08 -28.64 13.45
C ALA A 336 32.55 -28.38 13.49
N ASP A 337 31.89 -28.68 14.62
CA ASP A 337 30.45 -28.45 14.78
C ASP A 337 30.15 -26.95 14.95
N ILE A 338 31.04 -26.23 15.66
CA ILE A 338 30.99 -24.77 15.78
C ILE A 338 31.20 -24.12 14.40
N GLU A 339 32.19 -24.59 13.64
CA GLU A 339 32.43 -24.09 12.28
C GLU A 339 31.23 -24.33 11.35
N LYS A 340 30.57 -25.50 11.43
CA LYS A 340 29.36 -25.81 10.67
C LYS A 340 28.25 -24.79 10.96
N ASN A 341 28.02 -24.45 12.22
CA ASN A 341 27.04 -23.44 12.61
C ASN A 341 27.41 -22.03 12.13
N LEU A 342 28.69 -21.65 12.22
CA LEU A 342 29.15 -20.33 11.74
C LEU A 342 28.95 -20.16 10.23
N ARG A 343 29.22 -21.19 9.43
CA ARG A 343 29.00 -21.14 7.97
C ARG A 343 27.53 -21.03 7.59
N LEU A 344 26.67 -21.73 8.33
CA LEU A 344 25.22 -21.58 8.20
C LEU A 344 24.80 -20.14 8.48
N ILE A 345 25.26 -19.54 9.58
CA ILE A 345 24.94 -18.15 9.95
C ILE A 345 25.46 -17.17 8.89
N GLN A 346 26.69 -17.35 8.41
CA GLN A 346 27.28 -16.49 7.38
C GLN A 346 26.48 -16.55 6.07
N THR A 347 26.13 -17.76 5.63
CA THR A 347 25.35 -17.97 4.41
C THR A 347 23.94 -17.41 4.56
N LEU A 348 23.26 -17.73 5.67
CA LEU A 348 21.93 -17.19 5.99
C LEU A 348 21.95 -15.66 5.95
N ARG A 349 22.92 -15.03 6.62
CA ARG A 349 23.02 -13.57 6.68
C ARG A 349 23.25 -12.96 5.30
N ALA A 350 24.18 -13.50 4.51
CA ALA A 350 24.48 -12.98 3.18
C ALA A 350 23.22 -13.02 2.27
N ILE A 351 22.55 -14.17 2.22
CA ILE A 351 21.38 -14.37 1.36
C ILE A 351 20.18 -13.54 1.85
N ALA A 352 19.96 -13.48 3.17
CA ALA A 352 18.92 -12.65 3.75
C ALA A 352 19.16 -11.16 3.45
N LEU A 353 20.40 -10.66 3.53
CA LEU A 353 20.72 -9.27 3.21
C LEU A 353 20.46 -8.92 1.75
N ASP A 354 20.71 -9.84 0.82
CA ASP A 354 20.39 -9.64 -0.59
C ASP A 354 18.87 -9.54 -0.81
N LEU A 355 18.12 -10.46 -0.23
CA LEU A 355 16.65 -10.46 -0.29
C LEU A 355 16.06 -9.20 0.35
N ILE A 356 16.58 -8.79 1.51
CA ILE A 356 16.18 -7.55 2.21
C ILE A 356 16.49 -6.33 1.35
N THR A 357 17.64 -6.30 0.68
CA THR A 357 18.00 -5.17 -0.19
C THR A 357 17.03 -5.05 -1.36
N PHE A 358 16.63 -6.18 -1.95
CA PHE A 358 15.64 -6.17 -3.02
C PHE A 358 14.25 -5.73 -2.51
N LEU A 359 13.80 -6.24 -1.36
CA LEU A 359 12.54 -5.81 -0.74
C LEU A 359 12.55 -4.32 -0.39
N ALA A 360 13.64 -3.82 0.18
CA ALA A 360 13.78 -2.41 0.53
C ALA A 360 13.69 -1.50 -0.70
N GLN A 361 14.28 -1.88 -1.83
CA GLN A 361 14.18 -1.11 -3.08
C GLN A 361 12.73 -0.97 -3.55
N LEU A 362 11.93 -2.04 -3.42
CA LEU A 362 10.52 -2.00 -3.78
C LEU A 362 9.73 -1.10 -2.84
N GLU A 363 9.92 -1.26 -1.53
CA GLU A 363 9.23 -0.43 -0.55
C GLU A 363 9.61 1.06 -0.68
N ASP A 364 10.90 1.36 -0.87
CA ASP A 364 11.40 2.72 -1.07
C ASP A 364 10.77 3.37 -2.31
N PHE A 365 10.46 2.59 -3.34
CA PHE A 365 9.74 3.09 -4.51
C PHE A 365 8.27 3.39 -4.19
N GLN A 366 7.58 2.51 -3.45
CA GLN A 366 6.21 2.79 -2.98
C GLN A 366 6.17 4.03 -2.09
N LEU A 367 7.14 4.16 -1.18
CA LEU A 367 7.31 5.31 -0.32
C LEU A 367 7.53 6.60 -1.13
N LYS A 368 8.37 6.57 -2.17
CA LYS A 368 8.56 7.72 -3.08
C LYS A 368 7.26 8.11 -3.80
N LEU A 369 6.48 7.15 -4.27
CA LEU A 369 5.18 7.43 -4.90
C LEU A 369 4.17 8.01 -3.90
N TRP A 370 4.15 7.49 -2.68
CA TRP A 370 3.30 7.97 -1.60
C TRP A 370 3.65 9.40 -1.19
N LEU A 371 4.93 9.72 -1.02
CA LEU A 371 5.42 11.04 -0.64
C LEU A 371 5.48 12.04 -1.81
N LYS A 372 5.19 11.60 -3.04
CA LYS A 372 5.18 12.48 -4.20
C LYS A 372 4.13 13.58 -3.98
N LYS A 373 4.57 14.83 -4.10
CA LYS A 373 3.70 16.02 -4.05
C LYS A 373 2.52 15.81 -5.02
N LYS A 374 1.31 15.88 -4.49
CA LYS A 374 0.08 15.77 -5.28
C LYS A 374 -0.15 17.06 -6.06
N PHE A 375 -0.74 16.91 -7.25
CA PHE A 375 -1.14 18.03 -8.09
C PHE A 375 -2.52 18.52 -7.67
N VAL A 376 -2.73 19.83 -7.77
CA VAL A 376 -4.06 20.43 -7.65
C VAL A 376 -4.77 20.19 -8.98
N VAL A 377 -5.85 19.42 -8.95
CA VAL A 377 -6.61 19.05 -10.17
C VAL A 377 -7.66 20.10 -10.53
N ALA A 378 -8.14 20.85 -9.55
CA ALA A 378 -9.14 21.89 -9.75
C ALA A 378 -9.02 22.95 -8.64
N THR A 379 -9.42 24.18 -8.94
CA THR A 379 -9.47 25.30 -7.99
C THR A 379 -10.72 26.09 -8.27
N HIS A 380 -11.56 26.28 -7.26
CA HIS A 380 -12.82 27.01 -7.36
C HIS A 380 -12.92 28.00 -6.20
N TYR A 381 -13.81 28.96 -6.38
CA TYR A 381 -14.08 30.04 -5.46
C TYR A 381 -15.57 30.06 -5.12
N CYS A 382 -15.85 30.29 -3.84
CA CYS A 382 -17.19 30.60 -3.37
C CYS A 382 -17.21 32.07 -2.95
N ILE A 383 -18.01 32.90 -3.62
CA ILE A 383 -18.06 34.35 -3.40
C ILE A 383 -19.48 34.74 -2.99
N THR A 384 -19.61 35.55 -1.94
CA THR A 384 -20.90 36.02 -1.45
C THR A 384 -21.54 37.01 -2.42
N LEU A 385 -22.87 36.94 -2.57
CA LEU A 385 -23.60 37.74 -3.54
C LEU A 385 -23.45 39.25 -3.30
N ASP A 386 -23.24 39.74 -2.07
CA ASP A 386 -23.01 41.16 -1.76
C ASP A 386 -21.80 41.73 -2.52
N ARG A 387 -20.72 40.95 -2.62
CA ARG A 387 -19.53 41.30 -3.41
C ARG A 387 -19.86 41.29 -4.91
N ILE A 388 -20.60 40.29 -5.38
CA ILE A 388 -21.00 40.18 -6.80
C ILE A 388 -21.96 41.31 -7.19
N ILE A 389 -22.93 41.64 -6.35
CA ILE A 389 -23.89 42.73 -6.56
C ILE A 389 -23.16 44.07 -6.69
N LYS A 390 -22.11 44.26 -5.88
CA LYS A 390 -21.31 45.48 -5.87
C LYS A 390 -20.35 45.57 -7.06
N ASP A 391 -19.58 44.52 -7.29
CA ASP A 391 -18.39 44.55 -8.16
C ASP A 391 -18.65 43.92 -9.55
N ALA A 392 -19.68 43.08 -9.69
CA ALA A 392 -20.02 42.37 -10.94
C ALA A 392 -21.55 42.17 -11.14
N PRO A 393 -22.39 43.23 -11.07
CA PRO A 393 -23.85 43.09 -11.09
C PRO A 393 -24.39 42.45 -12.39
N ASN A 394 -23.65 42.56 -13.49
CA ASN A 394 -23.98 41.94 -14.77
C ASN A 394 -23.93 40.40 -14.75
N LEU A 395 -23.31 39.79 -13.72
CA LEU A 395 -23.25 38.34 -13.56
C LEU A 395 -24.46 37.76 -12.82
N LEU A 396 -25.31 38.60 -12.21
CA LEU A 396 -26.47 38.14 -11.46
C LEU A 396 -27.49 37.42 -12.34
N ASP A 397 -27.66 37.84 -13.59
CA ASP A 397 -28.57 37.17 -14.55
C ASP A 397 -28.12 35.73 -14.82
N VAL A 398 -26.81 35.52 -14.95
CA VAL A 398 -26.21 34.19 -15.17
C VAL A 398 -26.39 33.30 -13.93
N ILE A 399 -26.21 33.86 -12.73
CA ILE A 399 -26.43 33.15 -11.46
C ILE A 399 -27.91 32.77 -11.31
N ALA A 400 -28.82 33.70 -11.58
CA ALA A 400 -30.26 33.47 -11.46
C ALA A 400 -30.74 32.37 -12.44
N ALA A 401 -30.18 32.32 -13.64
CA ALA A 401 -30.50 31.29 -14.63
C ALA A 401 -29.89 29.91 -14.32
N ASN A 402 -28.91 29.80 -13.42
CA ASN A 402 -28.21 28.54 -13.16
C ASN A 402 -28.98 27.66 -12.16
N GLN A 403 -29.73 26.69 -12.68
CA GLN A 403 -30.50 25.74 -11.88
C GLN A 403 -29.65 24.94 -10.87
N LYS A 404 -28.40 24.59 -11.23
CA LYS A 404 -27.52 23.80 -10.35
C LYS A 404 -27.13 24.57 -9.09
N GLN A 405 -26.96 25.89 -9.20
CA GLN A 405 -26.67 26.75 -8.07
C GLN A 405 -27.84 26.79 -7.07
N TRP A 406 -29.07 26.87 -7.57
CA TRP A 406 -30.29 26.82 -6.75
C TRP A 406 -30.45 25.47 -6.06
N GLU A 407 -30.23 24.37 -6.78
CA GLU A 407 -30.24 23.02 -6.20
C GLU A 407 -29.19 22.85 -5.10
N GLN A 408 -27.97 23.37 -5.30
CA GLN A 408 -26.92 23.34 -4.29
C GLN A 408 -27.35 24.09 -3.02
N TRP A 409 -27.88 25.31 -3.15
CA TRP A 409 -28.38 26.08 -2.01
C TRP A 409 -29.56 25.38 -1.31
N GLY A 410 -30.47 24.77 -2.07
CA GLY A 410 -31.58 23.98 -1.53
C GLY A 410 -31.11 22.78 -0.72
N ASN A 411 -30.17 22.00 -1.26
CA ASN A 411 -29.57 20.84 -0.59
C ASN A 411 -28.80 21.21 0.69
N LEU A 412 -28.20 22.40 0.71
CA LEU A 412 -27.52 22.95 1.89
C LEU A 412 -28.49 23.62 2.89
N GLY A 413 -29.78 23.68 2.57
CA GLY A 413 -30.80 24.31 3.41
C GLY A 413 -30.72 25.84 3.47
N MET A 414 -30.03 26.47 2.53
CA MET A 414 -29.75 27.92 2.52
C MET A 414 -30.94 28.76 2.02
N LEU A 415 -31.93 28.14 1.35
CA LEU A 415 -33.08 28.84 0.76
C LEU A 415 -34.25 29.08 1.74
N ASN A 416 -34.17 28.56 2.97
CA ASN A 416 -35.25 28.59 3.95
C ASN A 416 -35.12 29.75 4.94
N GLY A 417 -35.32 30.99 4.47
CA GLY A 417 -35.55 32.16 5.33
C GLY A 417 -37.01 32.28 5.78
N LYS A 418 -37.28 32.97 6.90
CA LYS A 418 -38.65 33.36 7.28
C LYS A 418 -39.23 34.25 6.17
N VAL A 419 -40.28 33.78 5.51
CA VAL A 419 -40.97 34.48 4.42
C VAL A 419 -41.61 35.75 4.97
N ASP A 420 -41.24 36.90 4.43
CA ASP A 420 -41.95 38.17 4.66
C ASP A 420 -43.24 38.15 3.83
N LEU A 421 -44.40 38.38 4.45
CA LEU A 421 -45.73 38.19 3.85
C LEU A 421 -46.08 39.22 2.75
N ILE A 422 -45.19 40.17 2.47
CA ILE A 422 -45.49 41.37 1.67
C ILE A 422 -44.61 41.49 0.41
N ASN A 423 -43.40 40.91 0.39
CA ASN A 423 -42.51 40.86 -0.77
C ASN A 423 -42.04 39.42 -0.98
N GLN A 424 -42.43 38.80 -2.10
CA GLN A 424 -42.03 37.44 -2.46
C GLN A 424 -41.32 37.48 -3.81
N ALA A 425 -40.04 37.84 -3.82
CA ALA A 425 -39.21 37.44 -4.95
C ALA A 425 -39.14 35.90 -4.96
N GLU A 426 -39.42 35.27 -6.10
CA GLU A 426 -39.33 33.82 -6.21
C GLU A 426 -37.88 33.37 -6.42
N ALA A 427 -37.52 32.21 -5.85
CA ALA A 427 -36.24 31.57 -6.13
C ALA A 427 -36.09 31.35 -7.66
N GLY A 428 -34.92 31.68 -8.21
CA GLY A 428 -34.72 31.75 -9.67
C GLY A 428 -34.74 33.17 -10.24
N SER A 429 -35.01 34.20 -9.43
CA SER A 429 -35.00 35.60 -9.87
C SER A 429 -33.76 36.36 -9.38
N VAL A 430 -33.35 37.39 -10.13
CA VAL A 430 -32.30 38.33 -9.72
C VAL A 430 -32.71 39.14 -8.49
N ASP A 431 -34.01 39.42 -8.33
CA ASP A 431 -34.51 40.16 -7.16
C ASP A 431 -34.33 39.34 -5.88
N TYR A 432 -34.54 38.01 -5.94
CA TYR A 432 -34.22 37.13 -4.81
C TYR A 432 -32.73 37.17 -4.45
N LEU A 433 -31.85 37.17 -5.45
CA LEU A 433 -30.40 37.28 -5.21
C LEU A 433 -30.03 38.58 -4.47
N LYS A 434 -30.70 39.69 -4.79
CA LYS A 434 -30.51 40.99 -4.12
C LYS A 434 -31.09 41.02 -2.70
N GLU A 435 -32.20 40.33 -2.47
CA GLU A 435 -32.81 40.19 -1.13
C GLU A 435 -32.01 39.25 -0.21
N HIS A 436 -31.22 38.34 -0.79
CA HIS A 436 -30.39 37.37 -0.08
C HIS A 436 -28.89 37.53 -0.38
N PRO A 437 -28.28 38.70 -0.07
CA PRO A 437 -26.94 39.05 -0.53
C PRO A 437 -25.81 38.21 0.11
N TYR A 438 -26.10 37.37 1.11
CA TYR A 438 -25.08 36.55 1.76
C TYR A 438 -25.06 35.09 1.29
N LEU A 439 -25.86 34.73 0.27
CA LEU A 439 -25.68 33.45 -0.41
C LEU A 439 -24.32 33.41 -1.10
N MET A 440 -23.71 32.23 -1.16
CA MET A 440 -22.39 32.04 -1.79
C MET A 440 -22.56 31.41 -3.16
N ALA A 441 -22.16 32.12 -4.21
CA ALA A 441 -22.07 31.58 -5.56
C ALA A 441 -20.81 30.71 -5.68
N ASP A 442 -20.98 29.46 -6.11
CA ASP A 442 -19.90 28.48 -6.28
C ASP A 442 -19.49 28.40 -7.76
N THR A 443 -18.30 28.91 -8.06
CA THR A 443 -17.74 28.90 -9.43
C THR A 443 -17.48 27.49 -9.98
N ALA A 444 -17.59 26.42 -9.19
CA ALA A 444 -17.56 25.04 -9.69
C ALA A 444 -18.81 24.65 -10.49
N LEU A 445 -19.89 25.45 -10.40
CA LEU A 445 -21.16 25.21 -11.08
C LEU A 445 -21.33 26.02 -12.37
N PHE A 446 -20.30 26.76 -12.77
CA PHE A 446 -20.32 27.65 -13.92
C PHE A 446 -19.14 27.36 -14.85
N ASP A 447 -19.25 27.83 -16.08
CA ASP A 447 -18.20 27.70 -17.09
C ASP A 447 -16.95 28.53 -16.76
N ALA A 448 -15.89 28.30 -17.53
CA ALA A 448 -14.63 29.02 -17.37
C ALA A 448 -14.78 30.53 -17.63
N ALA A 449 -15.67 30.93 -18.53
CA ALA A 449 -15.88 32.32 -18.91
C ALA A 449 -16.49 33.15 -17.76
N PHE A 450 -17.55 32.63 -17.13
CA PHE A 450 -18.16 33.22 -15.94
C PHE A 450 -17.15 33.34 -14.80
N LYS A 451 -16.41 32.26 -14.54
CA LYS A 451 -15.40 32.25 -13.48
C LYS A 451 -14.32 33.31 -13.73
N GLN A 452 -13.81 33.41 -14.95
CA GLN A 452 -12.81 34.43 -15.30
C GLN A 452 -13.37 35.85 -15.18
N ALA A 453 -14.59 36.08 -15.67
CA ALA A 453 -15.27 37.37 -15.57
C ALA A 453 -15.44 37.80 -14.10
N LEU A 454 -15.86 36.88 -13.23
CA LEU A 454 -16.03 37.14 -11.81
C LEU A 454 -14.69 37.39 -11.10
N LEU A 455 -13.66 36.60 -11.39
CA LEU A 455 -12.35 36.79 -10.75
C LEU A 455 -11.65 38.07 -11.22
N ALA A 456 -11.92 38.54 -12.43
CA ALA A 456 -11.39 39.79 -12.96
C ALA A 456 -11.93 41.03 -12.21
N THR A 457 -13.06 40.91 -11.50
CA THR A 457 -13.61 42.02 -10.69
C THR A 457 -13.07 42.06 -9.26
N VAL A 458 -12.27 41.07 -8.86
CA VAL A 458 -11.72 40.98 -7.50
C VAL A 458 -10.26 41.44 -7.51
N ASP A 459 -10.02 42.63 -6.95
CA ASP A 459 -8.66 43.14 -6.76
C ASP A 459 -7.91 42.31 -5.72
N ASN A 460 -6.68 41.91 -6.05
CA ASN A 460 -5.77 41.16 -5.17
C ASN A 460 -6.44 39.94 -4.50
N LEU A 461 -6.77 38.95 -5.35
CA LEU A 461 -7.53 37.76 -4.98
C LEU A 461 -7.01 37.10 -3.71
N ASP A 462 -5.70 36.86 -3.58
CA ASP A 462 -5.11 36.17 -2.42
C ASP A 462 -5.40 36.85 -1.08
N ASP A 463 -5.38 38.19 -1.05
CA ASP A 463 -5.65 38.97 0.16
C ASP A 463 -7.16 39.07 0.47
N SER A 464 -8.01 38.86 -0.54
CA SER A 464 -9.48 38.90 -0.42
C SER A 464 -10.11 37.59 0.08
N LEU A 465 -9.31 36.51 0.15
CA LEU A 465 -9.77 35.18 0.55
C LEU A 465 -9.78 35.02 2.07
N ASP A 466 -10.98 34.81 2.62
CA ASP A 466 -11.19 34.60 4.06
C ASP A 466 -10.96 33.15 4.51
N GLY A 467 -10.99 32.19 3.57
CA GLY A 467 -10.91 30.77 3.88
C GLY A 467 -10.40 29.92 2.72
N LEU A 468 -9.81 28.77 3.07
CA LEU A 468 -9.33 27.77 2.12
C LEU A 468 -9.91 26.41 2.48
N LEU A 469 -10.67 25.83 1.55
CA LEU A 469 -11.15 24.45 1.64
C LEU A 469 -10.29 23.57 0.73
N ILE A 470 -9.83 22.43 1.25
CA ILE A 470 -9.05 21.45 0.49
C ILE A 470 -9.74 20.11 0.56
N HIS A 471 -10.04 19.56 -0.62
CA HIS A 471 -10.59 18.22 -0.76
C HIS A 471 -9.49 17.24 -1.19
N GLY A 472 -9.12 16.34 -0.29
CA GLY A 472 -8.12 15.29 -0.52
C GLY A 472 -7.65 14.64 0.78
N ASP A 473 -6.73 13.68 0.69
CA ASP A 473 -6.09 13.10 1.88
C ASP A 473 -5.38 14.21 2.68
N ASN A 474 -5.71 14.29 3.96
CA ASN A 474 -5.21 15.32 4.86
C ASN A 474 -3.70 15.25 5.10
N PHE A 475 -3.06 14.07 5.04
CA PHE A 475 -1.59 14.00 5.11
C PHE A 475 -0.94 14.66 3.89
N GLN A 476 -1.49 14.43 2.68
CA GLN A 476 -1.01 15.10 1.46
C GLN A 476 -1.32 16.60 1.47
N ALA A 477 -2.53 17.00 1.88
CA ALA A 477 -2.94 18.40 1.96
C ALA A 477 -2.05 19.20 2.94
N LEU A 478 -1.79 18.64 4.13
CA LEU A 478 -0.90 19.27 5.12
C LEU A 478 0.54 19.43 4.59
N ASN A 479 1.05 18.44 3.86
CA ASN A 479 2.37 18.56 3.22
C ASN A 479 2.41 19.67 2.15
N LEU A 480 1.33 19.86 1.39
CA LEU A 480 1.22 20.96 0.43
C LEU A 480 1.18 22.32 1.14
N LEU A 481 0.38 22.43 2.21
CA LEU A 481 0.21 23.67 2.98
C LEU A 481 1.45 24.08 3.78
N LYS A 482 2.29 23.11 4.15
CA LYS A 482 3.46 23.30 5.02
C LYS A 482 4.34 24.46 4.58
N VAL A 483 4.53 24.69 3.28
CA VAL A 483 5.40 25.75 2.78
C VAL A 483 4.76 27.14 2.95
N ARG A 484 3.48 27.28 2.59
CA ARG A 484 2.76 28.57 2.59
C ARG A 484 2.36 29.03 4.00
N TYR A 485 1.96 28.08 4.86
CA TYR A 485 1.38 28.34 6.18
C TYR A 485 2.30 27.99 7.35
N ARG A 486 3.60 27.83 7.09
CA ARG A 486 4.59 27.58 8.14
C ARG A 486 4.48 28.66 9.23
N GLU A 487 4.32 28.22 10.47
CA GLU A 487 4.22 29.07 11.66
C GLU A 487 3.15 30.18 11.60
N GLN A 488 2.05 29.97 10.85
CA GLN A 488 0.96 30.95 10.70
C GLN A 488 -0.35 30.49 11.34
N VAL A 489 -0.51 29.20 11.62
CA VAL A 489 -1.75 28.65 12.17
C VAL A 489 -1.79 28.83 13.68
N LYS A 490 -2.74 29.63 14.18
CA LYS A 490 -2.89 29.90 15.63
C LYS A 490 -3.53 28.74 16.40
N CYS A 491 -4.47 28.04 15.76
CA CYS A 491 -5.25 26.98 16.38
C CYS A 491 -5.51 25.87 15.36
N VAL A 492 -5.41 24.62 15.81
CA VAL A 492 -5.78 23.44 15.03
C VAL A 492 -6.85 22.70 15.80
N TYR A 493 -8.03 22.56 15.19
CA TYR A 493 -9.11 21.71 15.68
C TYR A 493 -9.27 20.51 14.75
N ILE A 494 -9.32 19.32 15.33
CA ILE A 494 -9.53 18.07 14.59
C ILE A 494 -10.52 17.18 15.33
N ASP A 495 -11.35 16.48 14.57
CA ASP A 495 -12.23 15.41 15.05
C ASP A 495 -11.88 14.10 14.31
N PRO A 496 -10.76 13.45 14.67
CA PRO A 496 -10.32 12.23 14.00
C PRO A 496 -11.26 11.06 14.30
N PRO A 497 -11.28 9.99 13.49
CA PRO A 497 -12.07 8.80 13.79
C PRO A 497 -11.68 8.24 15.17
N TYR A 498 -12.67 8.00 16.03
CA TYR A 498 -12.40 7.45 17.35
C TYR A 498 -12.12 5.96 17.23
N ASN A 499 -11.04 5.47 17.86
CA ASN A 499 -10.79 4.03 17.94
C ASN A 499 -11.71 3.34 18.97
N ALA A 500 -13.00 3.71 18.99
CA ALA A 500 -14.03 3.18 19.87
C ALA A 500 -14.78 2.04 19.17
N LYS A 501 -15.43 1.15 19.96
CA LYS A 501 -16.20 0.00 19.43
C LYS A 501 -17.26 0.34 18.37
N SER A 502 -17.67 1.61 18.27
CA SER A 502 -18.71 2.11 17.36
C SER A 502 -18.19 2.93 16.17
N SER A 503 -16.88 3.17 16.06
CA SER A 503 -16.20 3.92 14.99
C SER A 503 -14.83 3.30 14.67
N GLU A 504 -14.74 2.00 14.89
CA GLU A 504 -13.50 1.26 14.87
C GLU A 504 -12.82 1.38 13.50
N ILE A 505 -11.55 1.76 13.51
CA ILE A 505 -10.72 1.60 12.31
C ILE A 505 -10.59 0.08 12.12
N LEU A 506 -11.31 -0.43 11.12
CA LEU A 506 -11.31 -1.83 10.73
C LEU A 506 -9.94 -2.19 10.15
N TYR A 507 -8.97 -2.41 11.03
CA TYR A 507 -7.66 -2.90 10.68
C TYR A 507 -7.52 -4.38 11.07
N LYS A 508 -6.60 -5.10 10.41
CA LYS A 508 -6.27 -6.51 10.66
C LYS A 508 -6.35 -6.82 12.15
N ASN A 509 -7.25 -7.74 12.47
CA ASN A 509 -7.59 -8.16 13.82
C ASN A 509 -6.32 -8.27 14.68
N GLU A 510 -6.24 -7.42 15.72
CA GLU A 510 -5.24 -7.34 16.81
C GLU A 510 -4.34 -6.09 16.87
N TYR A 511 -4.17 -5.27 15.81
CA TYR A 511 -3.28 -4.08 15.83
C TYR A 511 -4.01 -2.71 15.77
N LYS A 512 -5.24 -2.64 16.28
CA LYS A 512 -6.13 -1.46 16.14
C LYS A 512 -5.51 -0.16 16.68
N HIS A 513 -4.97 -0.20 17.90
CA HIS A 513 -4.34 0.98 18.52
C HIS A 513 -3.06 1.41 17.79
N SER A 514 -2.23 0.44 17.38
CA SER A 514 -0.99 0.70 16.63
C SER A 514 -1.28 1.38 15.28
N SER A 515 -2.36 0.98 14.63
CA SER A 515 -2.77 1.54 13.34
C SER A 515 -3.30 2.96 13.49
N TRP A 516 -4.16 3.19 14.48
CA TRP A 516 -4.65 4.53 14.80
C TRP A 516 -3.51 5.48 15.18
N LEU A 517 -2.55 5.04 15.99
CA LEU A 517 -1.38 5.86 16.35
C LEU A 517 -0.56 6.25 15.12
N SER A 518 -0.35 5.32 14.17
CA SER A 518 0.42 5.59 12.96
C SER A 518 -0.30 6.56 12.00
N LEU A 519 -1.62 6.46 11.89
CA LEU A 519 -2.47 7.42 11.18
C LEU A 519 -2.30 8.83 11.78
N MET A 520 -2.40 8.95 13.11
CA MET A 520 -2.39 10.22 13.82
C MET A 520 -1.00 10.86 13.89
N ASP A 521 0.03 10.09 14.24
CA ASP A 521 1.41 10.57 14.42
C ASP A 521 1.92 11.34 13.21
N SER A 522 1.75 10.75 12.01
CA SER A 522 2.20 11.36 10.75
C SER A 522 1.53 12.71 10.46
N ARG A 523 0.23 12.85 10.77
CA ARG A 523 -0.55 14.07 10.52
C ARG A 523 -0.26 15.13 11.58
N LEU A 524 -0.27 14.75 12.85
CA LEU A 524 -0.01 15.65 13.98
C LEU A 524 1.41 16.23 13.92
N ALA A 525 2.40 15.43 13.52
CA ALA A 525 3.77 15.89 13.33
C ALA A 525 3.88 17.01 12.27
N ILE A 526 3.08 16.95 11.20
CA ILE A 526 3.05 18.01 10.18
C ILE A 526 2.27 19.22 10.70
N SER A 527 1.12 19.01 11.35
CA SER A 527 0.32 20.08 11.95
C SER A 527 1.14 20.94 12.91
N LYS A 528 2.03 20.33 13.71
CA LYS A 528 2.93 21.07 14.60
C LYS A 528 3.86 22.05 13.85
N ASN A 529 4.24 21.76 12.61
CA ASN A 529 5.14 22.63 11.82
C ASN A 529 4.44 23.86 11.23
N VAL A 530 3.11 23.81 11.06
CA VAL A 530 2.33 24.97 10.56
C VAL A 530 1.82 25.85 11.70
N MET A 531 1.79 25.32 12.93
CA MET A 531 1.40 26.08 14.10
C MET A 531 2.42 27.18 14.41
N THR A 532 1.92 28.36 14.78
CA THR A 532 2.76 29.46 15.28
C THR A 532 3.62 28.94 16.44
N SER A 533 4.93 29.21 16.41
CA SER A 533 5.78 28.91 17.56
C SER A 533 5.24 29.74 18.74
N THR A 534 4.74 29.08 19.78
CA THR A 534 4.40 29.75 21.03
C THR A 534 5.69 30.14 21.75
N THR A 535 6.49 31.01 21.14
CA THR A 535 7.58 31.72 21.79
C THR A 535 7.01 32.93 22.53
N ASN A 536 5.95 32.69 23.31
CA ASN A 536 5.62 33.54 24.44
C ASN A 536 6.29 32.90 25.66
N ARG A 537 7.62 33.03 25.74
CA ARG A 537 8.26 33.17 27.04
C ARG A 537 7.77 34.51 27.60
N LYS A 538 6.75 34.47 28.44
CA LYS A 538 6.58 35.47 29.48
C LYS A 538 7.03 34.86 30.79
#